data_AF-A0A2W4LJY1-F1
#
_entry.id   AF-A0A2W4LJY1-F1
#
_cell.length_a   1.000
_cell.length_b   1.000
_cell.length_c   1.000
_cell.angle_alpha   90.00
_cell.angle_beta   90.00
_cell.angle_gamma   90.00
#
_symmetry.space_group_name_H-M   'P 1'
#
loop_
_entity.id
_entity.type
_entity.pdbx_description
1 polymer ?
#
loop_
_entity_poly.entity_id
_entity_poly.type
_entity_poly.pdbx_seq_one_letter_code
_entity_poly.pdbx_strand_id
1 'polypeptide(L)'
;LQTRFEATVVLAPGARWAIEDLPGVALEAAGDDVVARFGVADAAFVAGRLLSVAPYVRSVEPQELREALAVQAHAVLAAQA
;
A
#
# COMPACT_ATOMS: atom_id res chain seq x y z
N LEU A 1 -12.06 -1.43 14.43
CA LEU A 1 -10.87 -2.21 14.02
C LEU A 1 -9.67 -1.63 14.76
N GLN A 2 -8.86 -2.46 15.42
CA GLN A 2 -7.64 -2.02 16.10
C GLN A 2 -6.46 -2.08 15.12
N THR A 3 -5.58 -1.08 15.16
CA THR A 3 -4.33 -1.07 14.39
C THR A 3 -3.42 -2.22 14.83
N ARG A 4 -2.90 -2.98 13.86
CA ARG A 4 -1.96 -4.08 14.09
C ARG A 4 -0.51 -3.62 13.99
N PHE A 5 -0.20 -2.78 13.00
CA PHE A 5 1.12 -2.20 12.79
C PHE A 5 1.02 -0.88 12.03
N GLU A 6 2.07 -0.06 12.11
CA GLU A 6 2.24 1.13 11.28
C GLU A 6 2.93 0.76 9.97
N ALA A 7 2.44 1.27 8.85
CA ALA A 7 3.02 1.07 7.54
C ALA A 7 3.62 2.37 6.99
N THR A 8 4.67 2.22 6.19
CA THR A 8 5.20 3.28 5.34
C THR A 8 5.17 2.81 3.89
N VAL A 9 4.54 3.58 3.01
CA VAL A 9 4.45 3.29 1.58
C VAL A 9 4.95 4.48 0.80
N VAL A 10 5.77 4.24 -0.22
CA VAL A 10 6.22 5.26 -1.15
C VAL A 10 5.57 5.02 -2.51
N LEU A 11 4.93 6.04 -3.05
CA LEU A 11 4.15 6.00 -4.28
C LEU A 11 4.55 7.13 -5.23
N ALA A 12 4.41 6.93 -6.53
CA ALA A 12 4.40 8.06 -7.47
C ALA A 12 3.19 8.99 -7.18
N PRO A 13 3.26 10.30 -7.49
CA PRO A 13 2.24 11.28 -7.07
C PRO A 13 0.85 10.99 -7.65
N GLY A 14 0.80 10.47 -8.88
CA GLY A 14 -0.45 10.09 -9.55
C GLY A 14 -1.19 8.91 -8.92
N ALA A 15 -0.56 8.19 -7.99
CA ALA A 15 -1.16 7.05 -7.27
C ALA A 15 -1.60 7.41 -5.84
N ARG A 16 -1.41 8.65 -5.39
CA ARG A 16 -1.78 9.12 -4.05
C ARG A 16 -3.23 8.82 -3.67
N TRP A 17 -4.15 8.92 -4.63
CA TRP A 17 -5.59 8.66 -4.44
C TRP A 17 -5.88 7.25 -3.88
N ALA A 18 -4.97 6.29 -4.07
CA ALA A 18 -5.16 4.92 -3.66
C ALA A 18 -5.05 4.69 -2.14
N ILE A 19 -4.65 5.71 -1.36
CA ILE A 19 -4.44 5.59 0.09
C ILE A 19 -4.77 6.86 0.87
N GLU A 20 -5.02 8.00 0.22
CA GLU A 20 -5.19 9.29 0.91
C GLU A 20 -6.46 9.40 1.75
N ASP A 21 -7.43 8.52 1.51
CA ASP A 21 -8.66 8.36 2.29
C ASP A 21 -8.53 7.33 3.43
N LEU A 22 -7.35 6.72 3.63
CA LEU A 22 -7.15 5.81 4.76
C LEU A 22 -7.19 6.58 6.09
N PRO A 23 -7.85 6.04 7.14
CA PRO A 23 -7.92 6.70 8.44
C PRO A 23 -6.52 6.98 9.02
N GLY A 24 -6.28 8.23 9.40
CA GLY A 24 -5.03 8.63 10.06
C GLY A 24 -3.80 8.67 9.16
N VAL A 25 -3.97 8.62 7.83
CA VAL A 25 -2.84 8.73 6.91
C VAL A 25 -2.16 10.09 7.00
N ALA A 26 -0.85 10.05 7.23
CA ALA A 26 0.03 11.21 7.10
C ALA A 26 0.75 11.12 5.75
N LEU A 27 0.60 12.16 4.93
CA LEU A 27 1.19 12.25 3.59
C LEU A 27 2.27 13.33 3.56
N GLU A 28 3.43 12.98 3.06
CA GLU A 28 4.56 13.88 2.87
C GLU A 28 5.04 13.78 1.41
N ALA A 29 5.30 14.92 0.78
CA ALA A 29 5.98 14.93 -0.51
C ALA A 29 7.49 14.69 -0.29
N ALA A 30 8.09 13.80 -1.08
CA ALA A 30 9.51 13.48 -1.03
C ALA A 30 10.09 13.50 -2.45
N GLY A 31 10.57 14.67 -2.87
CA GLY A 31 10.99 14.88 -4.26
C GLY A 31 9.81 14.68 -5.21
N ASP A 32 9.96 13.71 -6.12
CA ASP A 32 8.93 13.33 -7.09
C ASP A 32 7.98 12.23 -6.59
N ASP A 33 8.10 11.78 -5.32
CA ASP A 33 7.26 10.72 -4.75
C ASP A 33 6.40 11.24 -3.57
N VAL A 34 5.44 10.42 -3.16
CA VAL A 34 4.59 10.60 -1.97
C VAL A 34 4.92 9.52 -0.96
N VAL A 35 5.30 9.92 0.25
CA VAL A 35 5.49 9.04 1.40
C VAL A 35 4.23 9.07 2.24
N ALA A 36 3.65 7.91 2.49
CA ALA A 36 2.47 7.76 3.31
C ALA A 36 2.75 6.91 4.54
N ARG A 37 2.33 7.39 5.71
CA ARG A 37 2.39 6.67 6.97
C ARG A 37 0.98 6.50 7.53
N PHE A 38 0.61 5.28 7.89
CA PHE A 38 -0.72 4.98 8.41
C PHE A 38 -0.76 3.66 9.18
N GLY A 39 -1.71 3.56 10.11
CA GLY A 39 -2.01 2.33 10.82
C GLY A 39 -2.74 1.33 9.94
N VAL A 40 -2.30 0.07 9.95
CA VAL A 40 -2.91 -1.04 9.23
C VAL A 40 -3.63 -1.95 10.21
N ALA A 41 -4.95 -2.08 10.05
CA ALA A 41 -5.77 -3.04 10.79
C ALA A 41 -6.03 -4.33 9.99
N ASP A 42 -6.06 -4.23 8.66
CA ASP A 42 -6.27 -5.32 7.71
C ASP A 42 -5.26 -5.20 6.56
N ALA A 43 -4.24 -6.07 6.57
CA ALA A 43 -3.20 -6.07 5.56
C ALA A 43 -3.71 -6.49 4.17
N ALA A 44 -4.73 -7.35 4.10
CA ALA A 44 -5.29 -7.81 2.83
C ALA A 44 -6.08 -6.67 2.15
N PHE A 45 -6.84 -5.89 2.93
CA PHE A 45 -7.52 -4.71 2.42
C PHE A 45 -6.53 -3.68 1.83
N VAL A 46 -5.48 -3.34 2.59
CA VAL A 46 -4.46 -2.38 2.15
C VAL A 46 -3.69 -2.92 0.93
N ALA A 47 -3.32 -4.20 0.94
CA ALA A 47 -2.66 -4.85 -0.19
C ALA A 47 -3.50 -4.75 -1.47
N GLY A 48 -4.83 -4.94 -1.40
CA GLY A 48 -5.71 -4.83 -2.56
C GLY A 48 -5.75 -3.41 -3.13
N ARG A 49 -5.75 -2.40 -2.26
CA ARG A 49 -5.66 -0.98 -2.66
C ARG A 49 -4.32 -0.68 -3.33
N LEU A 50 -3.21 -1.13 -2.75
CA LEU A 50 -1.88 -0.96 -3.35
C LEU A 50 -1.77 -1.69 -4.69
N LEU A 51 -2.37 -2.87 -4.83
CA LEU A 51 -2.36 -3.64 -6.06
C LEU A 51 -3.04 -2.88 -7.22
N SER A 52 -4.09 -2.09 -6.94
CA SER A 52 -4.77 -1.26 -7.94
C SER A 52 -3.87 -0.18 -8.56
N VAL A 53 -2.76 0.15 -7.89
CA VAL A 53 -1.75 1.10 -8.35
C VAL A 53 -0.34 0.49 -8.37
N ALA A 54 -0.22 -0.84 -8.48
CA ALA A 54 1.04 -1.56 -8.35
C ALA A 54 2.21 -0.98 -9.19
N PRO A 55 2.01 -0.57 -10.47
CA PRO A 55 3.09 0.03 -11.26
C PRO A 55 3.69 1.33 -10.69
N TYR A 56 2.97 1.99 -9.77
CA TYR A 56 3.35 3.26 -9.16
C TYR A 56 3.87 3.10 -7.73
N VAL A 57 3.89 1.88 -7.17
CA VAL A 57 4.43 1.59 -5.84
C VAL A 57 5.96 1.50 -5.92
N ARG A 58 6.66 2.27 -5.09
CA ARG A 58 8.14 2.31 -5.02
C ARG A 58 8.67 1.43 -3.90
N SER A 59 8.05 1.51 -2.73
CA SER A 59 8.40 0.68 -1.58
C SER A 59 7.21 0.50 -0.64
N VAL A 60 7.22 -0.62 0.10
CA VAL A 60 6.20 -0.99 1.08
C VAL A 60 6.90 -1.56 2.30
N GLU A 61 6.61 -0.99 3.46
CA GLU A 61 7.05 -1.43 4.78
C GLU A 61 5.86 -1.43 5.74
N PRO A 62 5.80 -2.33 6.75
CA PRO A 62 6.79 -3.37 7.06
C PRO A 62 6.69 -4.59 6.12
N GLN A 63 7.55 -5.59 6.34
CA GLN A 63 7.58 -6.83 5.56
C GLN A 63 6.21 -7.54 5.53
N GLU A 64 5.43 -7.51 6.63
CA GLU A 64 4.08 -8.10 6.70
C GLU A 64 3.14 -7.57 5.60
N LEU A 65 3.15 -6.25 5.35
CA LEU A 65 2.31 -5.66 4.28
C LEU A 65 2.85 -6.00 2.88
N ARG A 66 4.18 -6.06 2.73
CA ARG A 66 4.83 -6.44 1.47
C ARG A 66 4.49 -7.87 1.08
N GLU A 67 4.47 -8.79 2.03
CA GLU A 67 4.08 -10.19 1.83
C GLU A 67 2.61 -10.31 1.43
N ALA A 68 1.70 -9.57 2.09
CA ALA A 68 0.30 -9.53 1.71
C ALA A 68 0.09 -9.05 0.26
N LEU A 69 0.83 -8.02 -0.17
CA LEU A 69 0.80 -7.54 -1.56
C LEU A 69 1.31 -8.60 -2.54
N ALA A 70 2.41 -9.28 -2.23
CA ALA A 70 2.96 -10.34 -3.08
C ALA A 70 1.99 -11.53 -3.23
N VAL A 71 1.33 -11.94 -2.14
CA VAL A 71 0.31 -13.01 -2.16
C VAL A 71 -0.83 -12.66 -3.11
N GLN A 72 -1.36 -11.44 -3.04
CA GLN A 72 -2.45 -11.04 -3.92
C GLN A 72 -2.01 -10.88 -5.39
N ALA A 73 -0.81 -10.35 -5.63
CA ALA A 73 -0.25 -10.27 -6.97
C ALA A 73 -0.12 -11.66 -7.61
N HIS A 74 0.39 -12.65 -6.87
CA HIS A 74 0.44 -14.04 -7.34
C HIS A 74 -0.96 -14.62 -7.60
N ALA A 75 -1.94 -14.32 -6.76
CA ALA A 75 -3.31 -14.77 -6.96
C ALA A 75 -3.93 -14.20 -8.25
N VAL A 76 -3.66 -12.93 -8.57
CA VAL A 76 -4.10 -12.32 -9.85
C VAL A 76 -3.45 -13.02 -11.04
N LEU A 77 -2.13 -13.24 -11.00
CA LEU A 77 -1.43 -13.95 -12.07
C LEU A 77 -1.95 -15.37 -12.26
N ALA A 78 -2.22 -16.09 -11.17
CA ALA A 78 -2.78 -17.44 -11.22
C ALA A 78 -4.19 -17.48 -11.80
N ALA A 79 -5.01 -16.45 -11.56
CA ALA A 79 -6.37 -16.37 -12.09
C ALA A 79 -6.43 -16.03 -13.60
N GLN A 80 -5.34 -15.52 -14.18
CA GLN A 80 -5.22 -15.16 -15.59
C GLN A 80 -4.62 -16.28 -16.46
N ALA A 81 -4.15 -17.37 -15.85
CA ALA A 81 -3.59 -18.55 -16.52
C ALA A 81 -4.68 -19.51 -16.99
#